data_AF-A0A7K1FUI6-F1
#
_entry.id   AF-A0A7K1FUI6-F1
#
_cell.length_a   1.000
_cell.length_b   1.000
_cell.length_c   1.000
_cell.angle_alpha   90.00
_cell.angle_beta   90.00
_cell.angle_gamma   90.00
#
_symmetry.space_group_name_H-M   'P 1'
#
loop_
_entity.id
_entity.type
_entity.pdbx_description
1 polymer ?
#
loop_
_entity_poly.entity_id
_entity_poly.type
_entity_poly.pdbx_seq_one_letter_code
_entity_poly.pdbx_strand_id
1 'polypeptide(L)'
;MSNTLTHILSNECPVCHKGKVFKDKNIFLNFGLPKMNEYCSHCHYKFQKEPGYFFGAMYVNYGLTVAQGIATYCVAQMFFEQTFDLRIIPIIAVAITLLTSFNLRFSRLVWIYMFKDYTS
;
A
#
# COMPACT_ATOMS: atom_id res chain seq x y z
N MET A 1 -21.98 -1.16 10.52
CA MET A 1 -21.35 0.11 10.12
C MET A 1 -20.02 -0.23 9.46
N SER A 2 -19.86 0.23 8.22
CA SER A 2 -18.97 -0.33 7.20
C SER A 2 -17.49 -0.21 7.54
N ASN A 3 -16.90 -1.33 7.96
CA ASN A 3 -15.50 -1.46 8.38
C ASN A 3 -14.57 -1.69 7.16
N THR A 4 -14.84 -1.06 6.02
CA THR A 4 -14.08 -1.26 4.77
C THR A 4 -12.58 -0.98 4.98
N LEU A 5 -12.24 0.03 5.80
CA LEU A 5 -10.85 0.33 6.17
C LEU A 5 -10.19 -0.81 6.96
N THR A 6 -10.89 -1.48 7.88
CA THR A 6 -10.29 -2.59 8.64
C THR A 6 -10.10 -3.82 7.76
N HIS A 7 -10.98 -4.04 6.78
CA HIS A 7 -10.85 -5.11 5.79
C HIS A 7 -9.67 -4.86 4.81
N ILE A 8 -9.44 -3.60 4.44
CA ILE A 8 -8.23 -3.17 3.71
C ILE A 8 -7.00 -3.42 4.59
N LEU A 9 -6.98 -2.96 5.84
CA LEU A 9 -5.83 -3.18 6.73
C LEU A 9 -5.55 -4.67 7.01
N SER A 10 -6.58 -5.52 6.97
CA SER A 10 -6.48 -6.97 7.21
C SER A 10 -6.10 -7.80 5.97
N ASN A 11 -5.85 -7.16 4.83
CA ASN A 11 -5.53 -7.81 3.55
C ASN A 11 -6.65 -8.76 3.05
N GLU A 12 -7.90 -8.43 3.34
CA GLU A 12 -9.05 -9.27 3.02
C GLU A 12 -9.60 -8.97 1.62
N CYS A 13 -10.25 -9.97 1.05
CA CYS A 13 -10.88 -9.90 -0.27
C CYS A 13 -11.96 -8.80 -0.28
N PRO A 14 -11.99 -7.92 -1.31
CA PRO A 14 -12.93 -6.81 -1.37
C PRO A 14 -14.39 -7.26 -1.60
N VAL A 15 -14.60 -8.51 -2.01
CA VAL A 15 -15.92 -9.08 -2.32
C VAL A 15 -16.47 -9.89 -1.15
N CYS A 16 -15.69 -10.87 -0.66
CA CYS A 16 -16.17 -11.78 0.39
C CYS A 16 -15.70 -11.44 1.81
N HIS A 17 -14.73 -10.52 1.96
CA HIS A 17 -14.11 -10.13 3.24
C HIS A 17 -13.59 -11.30 4.11
N LYS A 18 -13.42 -12.49 3.53
CA LYS A 18 -12.98 -13.71 4.23
C LYS A 18 -11.64 -14.25 3.71
N GLY A 19 -11.40 -14.16 2.41
CA GLY A 19 -10.15 -14.62 1.80
C GLY A 19 -9.04 -13.59 1.88
N LYS A 20 -7.78 -14.05 1.89
CA LYS A 20 -6.60 -13.17 1.92
C LYS A 20 -6.07 -12.90 0.52
N VAL A 21 -5.83 -11.63 0.22
CA VAL A 21 -5.26 -11.16 -1.06
C VAL A 21 -3.78 -11.57 -1.17
N PHE A 22 -3.02 -11.38 -0.09
CA PHE A 22 -1.60 -11.71 -0.03
C PHE A 22 -1.35 -13.04 0.68
N LYS A 23 -0.39 -13.80 0.17
CA LYS A 23 0.00 -15.11 0.75
C LYS A 23 0.87 -14.95 2.00
N ASP A 24 1.65 -13.88 2.06
CA ASP A 24 2.57 -13.60 3.16
C ASP A 24 1.87 -12.83 4.30
N LYS A 25 1.89 -13.38 5.53
CA LYS A 25 1.38 -12.71 6.74
C LYS A 25 2.26 -11.53 7.19
N ASN A 26 3.55 -11.56 6.89
CA ASN A 26 4.50 -10.56 7.39
C ASN A 26 4.61 -9.36 6.44
N ILE A 27 4.17 -8.19 6.93
CA ILE A 27 4.19 -6.89 6.23
C ILE A 27 5.61 -6.31 6.13
N PHE A 28 6.45 -6.56 7.14
CA PHE A 28 7.77 -5.92 7.29
C PHE A 28 8.97 -6.75 6.79
N LEU A 29 8.83 -8.07 6.62
CA LEU A 29 9.99 -8.96 6.48
C LEU A 29 10.34 -9.37 5.04
N ASN A 30 9.58 -8.94 4.04
CA ASN A 30 9.83 -9.35 2.65
C ASN A 30 10.36 -8.15 1.85
N PHE A 31 11.69 -8.11 1.66
CA PHE A 31 12.41 -7.20 0.76
C PHE A 31 12.20 -7.57 -0.73
N GLY A 32 11.07 -8.20 -1.07
CA GLY A 32 10.75 -8.70 -2.39
C GLY A 32 9.32 -8.34 -2.80
N LEU A 33 9.00 -8.56 -4.08
CA LEU A 33 7.66 -8.34 -4.61
C LEU A 33 6.64 -9.11 -3.76
N PRO A 34 5.60 -8.44 -3.23
CA PRO A 34 4.61 -9.11 -2.39
C PRO A 34 3.92 -10.21 -3.18
N LYS A 35 4.01 -11.46 -2.70
CA LYS A 35 3.38 -12.62 -3.32
C LYS A 35 1.88 -12.57 -3.09
N MET A 36 1.15 -12.29 -4.17
CA MET A 36 -0.30 -12.20 -4.18
C MET A 36 -0.90 -13.52 -4.67
N ASN A 37 -2.07 -13.88 -4.15
CA ASN A 37 -2.86 -14.98 -4.71
C ASN A 37 -3.51 -14.51 -6.02
N GLU A 38 -3.65 -15.39 -7.01
CA GLU A 38 -4.38 -15.05 -8.25
C GLU A 38 -5.90 -15.05 -8.04
N TYR A 39 -6.38 -15.98 -7.19
CA TYR A 39 -7.78 -16.18 -6.87
C TYR A 39 -8.02 -16.17 -5.36
N CYS A 40 -9.20 -15.72 -4.96
CA CYS A 40 -9.64 -15.81 -3.57
C CYS A 40 -10.04 -17.25 -3.21
N SER A 41 -9.60 -17.75 -2.05
CA SER A 41 -9.89 -19.11 -1.58
C SER A 41 -11.36 -19.40 -1.25
N HIS A 42 -12.18 -18.36 -1.03
CA HIS A 42 -13.59 -18.51 -0.63
C HIS A 42 -14.59 -18.21 -1.74
N CYS A 43 -14.40 -17.13 -2.49
CA CYS A 43 -15.33 -16.71 -3.55
C CYS A 43 -14.76 -16.89 -4.96
N HIS A 44 -13.54 -17.43 -5.10
CA HIS A 44 -12.85 -17.59 -6.38
C HIS A 44 -12.72 -16.30 -7.21
N TYR A 45 -12.87 -15.14 -6.57
CA TYR A 45 -12.65 -13.85 -7.21
C TYR A 45 -11.21 -13.74 -7.69
N LYS A 46 -11.03 -13.44 -8.98
CA LYS A 46 -9.71 -13.24 -9.60
C LYS A 46 -9.19 -11.84 -9.25
N PHE A 47 -8.11 -11.77 -8.48
CA PHE A 47 -7.54 -10.49 -8.03
C PHE A 47 -6.84 -9.75 -9.17
N GLN A 48 -6.14 -10.48 -10.05
CA GLN A 48 -5.53 -9.91 -11.25
C GLN A 48 -6.38 -10.27 -12.46
N LYS A 49 -7.17 -9.31 -12.95
CA LYS A 49 -8.05 -9.51 -14.12
C LYS A 49 -7.22 -9.66 -15.40
N GLU A 50 -6.30 -8.73 -15.63
CA GLU A 50 -5.52 -8.57 -16.86
C GLU A 50 -4.00 -8.53 -16.59
N PRO A 51 -3.15 -8.93 -17.56
CA PRO A 51 -1.72 -8.68 -17.48
C PRO A 51 -1.48 -7.16 -17.43
N GLY A 52 -0.71 -6.70 -16.44
CA GLY A 52 -0.47 -5.26 -16.25
C GLY A 52 -1.53 -4.51 -15.43
N TYR A 53 -2.56 -5.17 -14.88
CA TYR A 53 -3.58 -4.54 -14.04
C TYR A 53 -3.02 -3.64 -12.90
N PHE A 54 -1.83 -3.96 -12.39
CA PHE A 54 -1.16 -3.21 -11.31
C PHE A 54 -0.33 -2.01 -11.77
N PHE A 55 -0.28 -1.66 -13.05
CA PHE A 55 0.37 -0.41 -13.49
C PHE A 55 -0.28 0.80 -12.84
N GLY A 56 -1.61 0.80 -12.73
CA GLY A 56 -2.35 1.83 -12.00
C GLY A 56 -1.99 1.93 -10.52
N ALA A 57 -1.77 0.78 -9.87
CA ALA A 57 -1.35 0.74 -8.47
C ALA A 57 0.01 1.41 -8.23
N MET A 58 0.87 1.54 -9.24
CA MET A 58 2.13 2.29 -9.13
C MET A 58 1.89 3.80 -8.96
N TYR A 59 0.88 4.37 -9.61
CA TYR A 59 0.53 5.79 -9.42
C TYR A 59 0.00 6.04 -8.00
N VAL A 60 -0.79 5.11 -7.46
CA VAL A 60 -1.23 5.16 -6.06
C VAL A 60 -0.04 5.11 -5.11
N ASN A 61 0.95 4.23 -5.39
CA ASN A 61 2.19 4.15 -4.61
C ASN A 61 3.00 5.45 -4.65
N TYR A 62 3.08 6.08 -5.81
CA TYR A 62 3.73 7.38 -5.95
C TYR A 62 3.05 8.44 -5.07
N GLY A 63 1.71 8.55 -5.13
CA GLY A 63 0.95 9.47 -4.29
C GLY A 63 1.17 9.23 -2.80
N LEU A 64 1.15 7.97 -2.36
CA LEU A 64 1.45 7.59 -0.97
C LEU A 64 2.86 7.97 -0.54
N THR A 65 3.85 7.74 -1.40
CA THR A 65 5.26 8.04 -1.10
C THR A 65 5.47 9.55 -0.99
N VAL A 66 4.85 10.35 -1.87
CA VAL A 66 4.89 11.81 -1.81
C VAL A 66 4.22 12.32 -0.52
N ALA A 67 3.03 11.82 -0.20
CA ALA A 67 2.34 12.18 1.04
C ALA A 67 3.17 11.82 2.29
N GLN A 68 3.82 10.66 2.29
CA GLN A 68 4.73 10.25 3.36
C GLN A 68 5.95 11.19 3.47
N GLY A 69 6.53 11.59 2.34
CA GLY A 69 7.65 12.55 2.30
C GLY A 69 7.27 13.91 2.89
N ILE A 70 6.11 14.45 2.50
CA ILE A 70 5.58 15.71 3.04
C ILE A 70 5.31 15.58 4.54
N ALA A 71 4.65 14.50 4.97
CA ALA A 71 4.37 14.27 6.39
C ALA A 71 5.65 14.17 7.22
N THR A 72 6.65 13.45 6.71
CA THR A 72 7.97 13.31 7.38
C THR A 72 8.69 14.66 7.45
N TYR A 73 8.63 15.46 6.38
CA TYR A 73 9.19 16.81 6.37
C TYR A 73 8.52 17.71 7.41
N CYS A 74 7.18 17.74 7.46
CA CYS A 74 6.43 18.55 8.42
C CYS A 74 6.77 18.18 9.87
N VAL A 75 6.87 16.88 10.17
CA VAL A 75 7.27 16.41 11.52
C VAL A 75 8.72 16.77 11.81
N ALA A 76 9.64 16.56 10.86
CA ALA A 76 11.05 16.87 11.05
C ALA A 76 11.28 18.36 11.28
N GLN A 77 10.61 19.24 10.53
CA GLN A 77 10.72 20.69 10.69
C GLN A 77 10.36 21.19 12.10
N MET A 78 9.54 20.47 12.86
CA MET A 78 9.22 20.85 14.25
C MET A 78 10.43 20.71 15.19
N PHE A 79 11.45 19.93 14.81
CA PHE A 79 12.64 19.68 15.62
C PHE A 79 13.88 20.46 15.15
N PHE A 80 13.82 21.13 14.00
CA PHE A 80 14.94 21.90 13.44
C PHE A 80 14.57 23.38 13.34
N GLU A 81 15.43 24.25 13.87
CA GLU A 81 15.20 25.71 13.87
C GLU A 81 15.42 26.36 12.50
N GLN A 82 16.20 25.72 11.60
CA GLN A 82 16.45 26.23 10.25
C GLN A 82 15.37 25.76 9.27
N THR A 83 14.92 26.68 8.41
CA THR A 83 13.92 26.42 7.37
C THR A 83 14.37 25.41 6.31
N PHE A 84 15.67 25.29 6.06
CA PHE A 84 16.25 24.34 5.11
C PHE A 84 17.45 23.60 5.71
N ASP A 85 17.20 22.70 6.65
CA ASP A 85 18.24 21.81 7.14
C ASP A 85 18.43 20.60 6.19
N LEU A 86 19.61 20.50 5.59
CA LEU A 86 19.99 19.38 4.72
C LEU A 86 19.95 18.02 5.44
N ARG A 87 19.96 18.01 6.79
CA ARG A 87 19.82 16.80 7.62
C ARG A 87 18.43 16.17 7.50
N ILE A 88 17.40 16.89 7.05
CA ILE A 88 16.06 16.35 6.87
C ILE A 88 16.00 15.40 5.66
N ILE A 89 16.82 15.61 4.63
CA ILE A 89 16.85 14.79 3.41
C ILE A 89 17.13 13.31 3.72
N PRO A 90 18.20 12.93 4.45
CA PRO A 90 18.43 11.52 4.79
C PRO A 90 17.34 10.94 5.69
N ILE A 91 16.69 11.74 6.55
CA ILE A 91 15.57 11.28 7.38
C ILE A 91 14.38 10.87 6.51
N ILE A 92 14.01 11.70 5.52
CA ILE A 92 12.96 11.39 4.55
C ILE A 92 13.31 10.13 3.76
N ALA A 93 14.56 10.03 3.28
CA ALA A 93 15.02 8.85 2.53
C ALA A 93 14.89 7.57 3.36
N VAL A 94 15.39 7.56 4.60
CA VAL A 94 15.28 6.42 5.51
C VAL A 94 13.82 6.07 5.78
N ALA A 95 12.96 7.06 6.05
CA ALA A 95 11.54 6.82 6.29
C ALA A 95 10.86 6.15 5.08
N ILE A 96 11.11 6.64 3.86
CA ILE A 96 10.55 6.07 2.63
C ILE A 96 11.08 4.64 2.41
N THR A 97 12.38 4.41 2.56
CA THR A 97 12.98 3.08 2.37
C THR A 97 12.39 2.06 3.35
N LEU A 98 12.22 2.43 4.62
CA LEU A 98 11.63 1.54 5.64
C LEU A 98 10.17 1.19 5.34
N LEU A 99 9.38 2.13 4.80
CA LEU A 99 7.97 1.91 4.50
C LEU A 99 7.71 1.45 3.05
N THR A 100 8.75 1.25 2.24
CA THR A 100 8.58 0.87 0.82
C THR A 100 7.77 -0.41 0.65
N SER A 101 8.06 -1.47 1.42
CA SER A 101 7.31 -2.72 1.36
C SER A 101 5.84 -2.56 1.78
N PHE A 102 5.56 -1.63 2.71
CA PHE A 102 4.20 -1.31 3.13
C PHE A 102 3.45 -0.55 2.03
N ASN A 103 4.05 0.50 1.47
CA ASN A 103 3.46 1.31 0.42
C ASN A 103 3.09 0.45 -0.79
N LEU A 104 4.00 -0.39 -1.28
CA LEU A 104 3.74 -1.27 -2.42
C LEU A 104 2.55 -2.23 -2.21
N ARG A 105 2.41 -2.78 -1.00
CA ARG A 105 1.26 -3.65 -0.66
C ARG A 105 -0.02 -2.85 -0.57
N PHE A 106 0.01 -1.74 0.16
CA PHE A 106 -1.14 -0.90 0.41
C PHE A 106 -1.68 -0.33 -0.91
N SER A 107 -0.83 0.13 -1.81
CA SER A 107 -1.25 0.66 -3.11
C SER A 107 -1.96 -0.37 -3.98
N ARG A 108 -1.46 -1.62 -4.02
CA ARG A 108 -2.12 -2.71 -4.75
C ARG A 108 -3.48 -3.04 -4.16
N LEU A 109 -3.59 -2.99 -2.83
CA LEU A 109 -4.83 -3.28 -2.14
C LEU A 109 -5.87 -2.17 -2.35
N VAL A 110 -5.47 -0.91 -2.19
CA VAL A 110 -6.30 0.25 -2.50
C VAL A 110 -6.79 0.19 -3.96
N TRP A 111 -5.90 -0.14 -4.90
CA TRP A 111 -6.27 -0.30 -6.31
C TRP A 111 -7.34 -1.39 -6.52
N ILE A 112 -7.15 -2.57 -5.94
CA ILE A 112 -8.13 -3.67 -6.00
C ILE A 112 -9.48 -3.25 -5.41
N TYR A 113 -9.48 -2.54 -4.28
CA TYR A 113 -10.71 -2.08 -3.63
C TYR A 113 -11.41 -0.98 -4.43
N MET A 114 -10.66 -0.09 -5.09
CA MET A 114 -11.21 0.98 -5.91
C MET A 114 -11.84 0.46 -7.21
N PHE A 115 -11.29 -0.60 -7.80
CA PHE A 115 -11.76 -1.20 -9.05
C PHE A 115 -12.47 -2.54 -8.86
N LYS A 116 -12.98 -2.81 -7.65
CA LYS A 116 -13.76 -4.03 -7.39
C LYS A 116 -15.07 -4.03 -8.21
N ASP A 117 -15.70 -2.87 -8.36
CA ASP A 117 -17.04 -2.70 -8.97
C ASP A 117 -16.99 -2.42 -10.48
N TYR A 118 -15.81 -2.17 -11.06
CA TYR A 118 -15.65 -1.90 -12.51
C TYR A 118 -15.96 -3.13 -13.40
N THR A 119 -16.25 -4.27 -12.81
CA THR A 119 -16.58 -5.51 -13.55
C THR A 119 -17.69 -6.28 -12.82
N SER A 120 -18.67 -5.56 -12.27
CA SER A 120 -19.99 -6.12 -11.99
C SER A 120 -20.87 -5.98 -13.23
#